data_AF-A0A382MN03-F1
#
_entry.id   AF-A0A382MN03-F1
#
_cell.length_a   1.000
_cell.length_b   1.000
_cell.length_c   1.000
_cell.angle_alpha   90.00
_cell.angle_beta   90.00
_cell.angle_gamma   90.00
#
_symmetry.space_group_name_H-M   'P 1'
#
loop_
_entity.id
_entity.type
_entity.pdbx_description
1 polymer ?
#
loop_
_entity_poly.entity_id
_entity_poly.type
_entity_poly.pdbx_seq_one_letter_code
_entity_poly.pdbx_strand_id
1 'polypeptide(L)'
;MNVKETLTILSEECAEVIQANSKLIRFGPYDEDHVAELEQELADVMAMIIILEYYGYVKMENIKEGIIPKLTKLKKYSKIKNLNKIIKNL
;
A
#
# COMPACT_ATOMS: atom_id res chain seq x y z
N MET A 1 8.50 -2.93 22.14
CA MET A 1 8.61 -3.34 20.73
C MET A 1 10.07 -3.39 20.34
N ASN A 2 10.51 -4.44 19.63
CA ASN A 2 11.82 -4.46 19.01
C ASN A 2 11.75 -3.70 17.68
N VAL A 3 12.17 -2.43 17.69
CA VAL A 3 12.00 -1.52 16.54
C VAL A 3 12.72 -2.00 15.30
N LYS A 4 13.93 -2.55 15.47
CA LYS A 4 14.72 -3.05 14.35
C LYS A 4 14.00 -4.19 13.65
N GLU A 5 13.51 -5.15 14.44
CA GLU A 5 12.74 -6.29 13.93
C GLU A 5 11.44 -5.85 13.26
N THR A 6 10.66 -4.94 13.87
CA THR A 6 9.44 -4.42 13.26
C THR A 6 9.69 -3.74 11.91
N LEU A 7 10.77 -2.94 11.80
CA LEU A 7 11.13 -2.28 10.54
C LEU A 7 11.72 -3.26 9.51
N THR A 8 12.40 -4.31 9.96
CA THR A 8 12.84 -5.42 9.09
C THR A 8 11.64 -6.13 8.50
N ILE A 9 10.67 -6.55 9.33
CA ILE A 9 9.45 -7.22 8.86
C ILE A 9 8.68 -6.32 7.89
N LEU A 10 8.47 -5.03 8.23
CA LEU A 10 7.84 -4.10 7.30
C LEU A 10 8.55 -4.05 5.93
N SER A 11 9.88 -4.14 5.91
CA SER A 11 10.66 -4.16 4.68
C SER A 11 10.47 -5.46 3.89
N GLU A 12 10.32 -6.59 4.58
CA GLU A 12 10.03 -7.90 4.00
C GLU A 12 8.63 -7.89 3.34
N GLU A 13 7.59 -7.47 4.05
CA GLU A 13 6.21 -7.37 3.51
C GLU A 13 6.15 -6.43 2.28
N CYS A 14 6.92 -5.33 2.30
CA CYS A 14 7.00 -4.43 1.14
C CYS A 14 7.69 -5.09 -0.07
N ALA A 15 8.66 -5.99 0.15
CA ALA A 15 9.30 -6.74 -0.91
C ALA A 15 8.35 -7.80 -1.50
N GLU A 16 7.51 -8.41 -0.67
CA GLU A 16 6.49 -9.37 -1.10
C GLU A 16 5.39 -8.66 -1.93
N VAL A 17 4.94 -7.46 -1.53
CA VAL A 17 4.07 -6.62 -2.38
C VAL A 17 4.70 -6.32 -3.75
N ILE A 18 6.01 -6.07 -3.81
CA ILE A 18 6.73 -5.86 -5.08
C ILE A 18 6.70 -7.13 -5.94
N GLN A 19 6.90 -8.29 -5.33
CA GLN A 19 6.87 -9.56 -6.03
C GLN A 19 5.46 -9.88 -6.55
N ALA A 20 4.42 -9.73 -5.72
CA ALA A 20 3.03 -9.98 -6.07
C ALA A 20 2.56 -9.07 -7.21
N ASN A 21 2.82 -7.76 -7.13
CA ASN A 21 2.44 -6.85 -8.22
C ASN A 21 3.20 -7.11 -9.52
N SER A 22 4.45 -7.60 -9.45
CA SER A 22 5.24 -7.98 -10.62
C SER A 22 4.65 -9.21 -11.32
N LYS A 23 4.06 -10.15 -10.58
CA LYS A 23 3.35 -11.30 -11.15
C LYS A 23 2.11 -10.85 -11.93
N LEU A 24 1.29 -9.95 -11.37
CA LEU A 24 0.13 -9.39 -12.08
C LEU A 24 0.53 -8.64 -13.36
N ILE A 25 1.64 -7.88 -13.33
CA ILE A 25 2.16 -7.21 -14.53
C ILE A 25 2.57 -8.22 -15.60
N ARG A 26 3.19 -9.33 -15.20
CA ARG A 26 3.74 -10.34 -16.12
C ARG A 26 2.67 -11.29 -16.68
N PHE A 27 1.78 -11.78 -15.83
CA PHE A 27 0.86 -12.87 -16.15
C PHE A 27 -0.55 -12.38 -16.47
N GLY A 28 -0.89 -11.16 -16.07
CA GLY A 28 -2.17 -10.53 -16.37
C GLY A 28 -2.79 -9.90 -15.12
N PRO A 29 -3.38 -8.70 -15.21
CA PRO A 29 -3.82 -7.94 -14.04
C PRO A 29 -5.14 -8.42 -13.42
N TYR A 30 -5.77 -9.46 -13.96
CA TYR A 30 -7.08 -9.97 -13.54
C TYR A 30 -7.04 -11.46 -13.17
N ASP A 31 -5.84 -12.02 -12.99
CA ASP A 31 -5.68 -13.38 -12.52
C ASP A 31 -6.06 -13.44 -11.03
N GLU A 32 -7.10 -14.20 -10.69
CA GLU A 32 -7.71 -14.21 -9.36
C GLU A 32 -6.73 -14.65 -8.28
N ASP A 33 -5.90 -15.65 -8.55
CA ASP A 33 -4.91 -16.17 -7.61
C ASP A 33 -3.82 -15.11 -7.32
N HIS A 34 -3.31 -14.44 -8.35
CA HIS A 34 -2.32 -13.38 -8.17
C HIS A 34 -2.90 -12.09 -7.55
N VAL A 35 -4.19 -11.82 -7.76
CA VAL A 35 -4.89 -10.71 -7.08
C VAL A 35 -5.03 -11.04 -5.60
N ALA A 36 -5.45 -12.26 -5.26
CA ALA A 36 -5.55 -12.71 -3.87
C ALA A 36 -4.18 -12.68 -3.16
N GLU A 37 -3.10 -13.05 -3.86
CA GLU A 37 -1.73 -12.90 -3.35
C GLU A 37 -1.42 -11.42 -3.05
N LEU A 38 -1.68 -10.50 -3.99
CA LEU A 38 -1.46 -9.08 -3.74
C LEU A 38 -2.31 -8.53 -2.57
N GLU A 39 -3.56 -8.98 -2.43
CA GLU A 39 -4.43 -8.59 -1.31
C GLU A 39 -3.87 -9.04 0.05
N GLN A 40 -3.33 -10.26 0.11
CA GLN A 40 -2.67 -10.79 1.31
C GLN A 40 -1.45 -9.92 1.69
N GLU A 41 -0.53 -9.68 0.76
CA GLU A 41 0.69 -8.91 1.06
C GLU A 41 0.36 -7.45 1.45
N LEU A 42 -0.68 -6.85 0.85
CA LEU A 42 -1.16 -5.52 1.26
C LEU A 42 -1.80 -5.52 2.65
N ALA A 43 -2.43 -6.62 3.07
CA ALA A 43 -2.97 -6.77 4.41
C ALA A 43 -1.84 -6.86 5.45
N ASP A 44 -0.75 -7.56 5.13
CA ASP A 44 0.40 -7.69 6.02
C ASP A 44 1.15 -6.36 6.18
N VAL A 45 1.33 -5.59 5.10
CA VAL A 45 1.82 -4.19 5.20
C VAL A 45 0.90 -3.33 6.07
N MET A 46 -0.43 -3.46 5.94
CA MET A 46 -1.38 -2.72 6.78
C MET A 46 -1.27 -3.12 8.25
N ALA A 47 -1.08 -4.40 8.56
CA ALA A 47 -0.86 -4.87 9.91
C ALA A 47 0.40 -4.22 10.53
N MET A 48 1.47 -4.11 9.74
CA MET A 48 2.69 -3.42 10.18
C MET A 48 2.48 -1.93 10.42
N ILE A 49 1.69 -1.24 9.58
CA ILE A 49 1.31 0.16 9.83
C ILE A 49 0.54 0.30 11.14
N ILE A 50 -0.42 -0.58 11.42
CA ILE A 50 -1.20 -0.58 12.66
C ILE A 50 -0.30 -0.80 13.89
N ILE A 51 0.69 -1.68 13.80
CA ILE A 51 1.66 -1.89 14.87
C ILE A 51 2.47 -0.60 15.13
N LEU A 52 2.95 0.05 14.07
CA LEU A 52 3.71 1.30 14.19
C LEU A 52 2.87 2.44 14.77
N GLU A 53 1.59 2.52 14.41
CA GLU A 53 0.61 3.45 14.98
C GLU A 53 0.47 3.22 16.49
N TYR A 54 0.23 1.97 16.89
CA TYR A 54 0.02 1.59 18.30
C TYR A 54 1.18 2.00 19.20
N TYR A 55 2.42 1.87 18.70
CA TYR A 55 3.62 2.28 19.42
C TYR A 55 4.01 3.76 19.21
N GLY A 56 3.23 4.52 18.45
CA GLY A 56 3.42 5.97 18.26
C GLY A 56 4.55 6.36 17.30
N TYR A 57 5.00 5.46 16.43
CA TYR A 57 6.03 5.74 15.40
C TYR A 57 5.47 6.53 14.22
N VAL A 58 4.20 6.27 13.89
CA VAL A 58 3.45 6.97 12.86
C VAL A 58 2.11 7.40 13.43
N LYS A 59 1.45 8.30 12.71
CA LYS A 59 0.07 8.71 12.97
C LYS A 59 -0.75 8.49 11.72
N MET A 60 -1.89 7.84 11.86
CA MET A 60 -2.74 7.43 10.77
C MET A 60 -3.36 8.67 10.14
N GLU A 61 -3.60 9.72 10.94
CA GLU A 61 -4.02 11.03 10.43
C GLU A 61 -2.99 11.59 9.43
N ASN A 62 -1.71 11.59 9.80
CA ASN A 62 -0.64 12.10 8.93
C ASN A 62 -0.50 11.28 7.63
N ILE A 63 -0.66 9.95 7.72
CA ILE A 63 -0.65 9.07 6.54
C ILE A 63 -1.82 9.41 5.62
N LYS A 64 -3.03 9.57 6.19
CA LYS A 64 -4.26 9.92 5.44
C LYS A 64 -4.15 11.28 4.76
N GLU A 65 -3.58 12.27 5.45
CA GLU A 65 -3.32 13.61 4.88
C GLU A 65 -2.41 13.54 3.63
N GLY A 66 -1.50 12.56 3.56
CA GLY A 66 -0.63 12.33 2.41
C GLY A 66 -1.32 11.76 1.16
N ILE A 67 -2.53 11.19 1.30
CA ILE A 67 -3.23 10.50 0.21
C ILE A 67 -3.72 11.48 -0.86
N ILE A 68 -4.45 12.53 -0.46
CA ILE A 68 -5.04 13.50 -1.41
C ILE A 68 -3.95 14.19 -2.26
N PRO A 69 -2.83 14.68 -1.68
CA PRO A 69 -1.73 15.23 -2.47
C PRO A 69 -1.12 14.23 -3.47
N LYS A 70 -0.95 12.96 -3.07
CA LYS A 70 -0.44 11.92 -3.97
C LYS A 70 -1.40 11.66 -5.12
N LEU A 71 -2.70 11.49 -4.85
CA LEU A 71 -3.71 11.28 -5.89
C LEU A 71 -3.83 12.49 -6.83
N THR A 72 -3.74 13.70 -6.28
CA THR A 72 -3.73 14.95 -7.07
C THR A 72 -2.53 15.01 -8.01
N LYS A 73 -1.33 14.61 -7.56
CA LYS A 73 -0.16 14.48 -8.43
C LYS A 73 -0.37 13.42 -9.51
N LEU A 74 -0.92 12.25 -9.16
CA LEU A 74 -1.17 11.17 -10.13
C LEU A 74 -2.15 11.58 -11.23
N LYS A 75 -3.10 12.49 -10.98
CA LYS A 75 -3.95 13.07 -12.03
C LYS A 75 -3.16 13.74 -13.15
N LYS A 76 -2.02 14.36 -12.81
CA LYS A 76 -1.18 15.10 -13.77
C LYS A 76 -0.13 14.20 -14.43
N TYR A 77 0.38 13.22 -13.69
CA TYR A 77 1.58 12.46 -14.09
C TYR A 77 1.32 10.98 -14.41
N SER A 78 0.07 10.53 -14.42
CA SER A 78 -0.29 9.15 -14.73
C SER A 78 -1.49 9.07 -15.68
N LYS A 79 -1.76 7.86 -16.20
CA LYS A 79 -2.93 7.56 -17.03
C LYS A 79 -4.09 6.91 -16.25
N ILE A 80 -4.02 6.93 -14.91
CA ILE A 80 -5.04 6.29 -14.06
C ILE A 80 -6.37 7.05 -14.22
N LYS A 81 -7.41 6.33 -14.66
CA LYS A 81 -8.75 6.88 -14.85
C LYS A 81 -9.48 7.03 -13.52
N ASN A 82 -10.53 7.85 -13.50
CA ASN A 82 -11.45 8.01 -12.36
C ASN A 82 -10.86 8.56 -11.05
N LEU A 83 -9.63 9.09 -11.04
CA LEU A 83 -9.01 9.68 -9.84
C LEU A 83 -9.87 10.78 -9.18
N ASN A 84 -10.62 11.57 -9.95
CA ASN A 84 -11.57 12.55 -9.40
C ASN A 84 -12.68 11.92 -8.56
N LYS A 85 -13.21 10.77 -9.02
CA LYS A 85 -14.26 10.03 -8.32
C LYS A 85 -13.70 9.39 -7.05
N ILE A 86 -12.48 8.86 -7.11
CA ILE A 86 -11.79 8.29 -5.96
C ILE A 86 -11.56 9.36 -4.88
N ILE A 87 -11.00 10.52 -5.24
CA ILE A 87 -10.75 11.61 -4.29
C ILE A 87 -12.04 12.09 -3.62
N LYS A 88 -13.17 12.12 -4.33
CA LYS A 88 -14.46 12.54 -3.77
C LYS A 88 -15.01 11.58 -2.69
N ASN A 89 -14.55 10.33 -2.69
CA ASN A 89 -15.02 9.27 -1.80
C ASN A 89 -14.08 9.01 -0.60
N LEU A 90 -12.98 9.75 -0.49
CA LEU A 90 -12.07 9.75 0.66
C LEU A 90 -12.49 10.80 1.68
#